data_AF-A0A6B3IMP3-F1
#
_entry.id   AF-A0A6B3IMP3-F1
#
_cell.length_a   1.000
_cell.length_b   1.000
_cell.length_c   1.000
_cell.angle_alpha   90.00
_cell.angle_beta   90.00
_cell.angle_gamma   90.00
#
_symmetry.space_group_name_H-M   'P 1'
#
loop_
_entity.id
_entity.type
_entity.pdbx_description
1 polymer ?
#
loop_
_entity_poly.entity_id
_entity_poly.type
_entity_poly.pdbx_seq_one_letter_code
_entity_poly.pdbx_strand_id
1 'polypeptide(L)'
;TGDTSDESVDETAAPVRLQRFSKLTVNASPEPVRKGRTLTVTGKLTRADWETFTYRGYSKQPVRLQFRKKGATNYTTVRTVTSSSTGTLKTTVKAAADGYWRYSFAGTSTTPAVSAAGDYVDVKVTGKS
;
A
#
# COMPACT_ATOMS: atom_id res chain seq x y z
N THR A 1 4.33 -44.74 48.95
CA THR A 1 5.30 -43.79 48.35
C THR A 1 5.81 -44.44 47.07
N GLY A 2 5.62 -43.91 45.86
CA GLY A 2 4.95 -42.71 45.40
C GLY A 2 4.51 -42.94 43.94
N ASP A 3 3.38 -42.35 43.59
CA ASP A 3 2.83 -42.27 42.24
C ASP A 3 3.77 -41.39 41.40
N THR A 4 4.32 -41.93 40.30
CA THR A 4 5.15 -41.16 39.37
C THR A 4 4.29 -40.90 38.13
N SER A 5 3.54 -39.81 38.21
CA SER A 5 2.91 -39.18 37.05
C SER A 5 4.01 -38.69 36.11
N ASP A 6 4.19 -39.39 34.99
CA ASP A 6 5.00 -38.97 33.87
C ASP A 6 4.25 -37.84 33.13
N GLU A 7 4.45 -36.59 33.56
CA GLU A 7 4.00 -35.41 32.81
C GLU A 7 4.87 -35.24 31.56
N SER A 8 4.41 -35.83 30.46
CA SER A 8 4.98 -35.60 29.14
C SER A 8 4.62 -34.19 28.67
N VAL A 9 5.50 -33.22 28.91
CA VAL A 9 5.40 -31.88 28.31
C VAL A 9 5.76 -31.97 26.82
N ASP A 10 4.76 -31.95 25.96
CA ASP A 10 4.95 -31.75 24.51
C ASP A 10 5.35 -30.28 24.26
N GLU A 11 6.63 -29.97 24.50
CA GLU A 11 7.27 -28.67 24.29
C GLU A 11 7.59 -28.43 22.80
N THR A 12 6.65 -28.69 21.89
CA THR A 12 6.77 -28.27 20.50
C THR A 12 6.01 -26.96 20.26
N ALA A 13 6.48 -25.88 20.88
CA ALA A 13 5.94 -24.54 20.63
C ALA A 13 6.12 -24.15 19.15
N ALA A 14 5.02 -23.88 18.44
CA ALA A 14 5.08 -23.39 17.07
C ALA A 14 5.83 -22.04 16.99
N PRO A 15 6.66 -21.80 15.96
CA PRO A 15 7.43 -20.57 15.86
C PRO A 15 6.53 -19.34 15.73
N VAL A 16 6.67 -18.40 16.65
CA VAL A 16 5.97 -17.10 16.61
C VAL A 16 6.57 -16.22 15.51
N ARG A 17 5.76 -15.83 14.53
CA ARG A 17 6.17 -14.91 13.46
C ARG A 17 5.89 -13.47 13.89
N LEU A 18 6.95 -12.75 14.23
CA LEU A 18 6.83 -11.33 14.53
C LEU A 18 6.86 -10.49 13.23
N GLN A 19 5.75 -9.82 12.91
CA GLN A 19 5.62 -8.98 11.73
C GLN A 19 5.74 -7.49 12.08
N ARG A 20 6.47 -6.74 11.25
CA ARG A 20 6.59 -5.28 11.37
C ARG A 20 5.49 -4.62 10.55
N PHE A 21 4.68 -3.76 11.15
CA PHE A 21 3.63 -3.04 10.42
C PHE A 21 4.19 -2.04 9.41
N SER A 22 3.42 -1.78 8.35
CA SER A 22 3.72 -0.76 7.34
C SER A 22 2.59 0.25 7.19
N LYS A 23 2.94 1.49 6.80
CA LYS A 23 2.00 2.56 6.43
C LYS A 23 2.21 2.94 4.97
N LEU A 24 1.12 3.28 4.30
CA LEU A 24 1.13 3.62 2.88
C LEU A 24 0.23 4.83 2.61
N THR A 25 0.76 5.80 1.87
CA THR A 25 0.03 7.02 1.47
C THR A 25 -0.11 7.11 -0.04
N VAL A 26 -1.04 7.95 -0.49
CA VAL A 26 -1.26 8.31 -1.89
C VAL A 26 -1.62 9.79 -1.99
N ASN A 27 -1.24 10.43 -3.11
CA ASN A 27 -1.69 11.74 -3.54
C ASN A 27 -1.60 11.80 -5.08
N ALA A 28 -2.71 12.01 -5.75
CA ALA A 28 -2.86 12.12 -7.19
C ALA A 28 -3.10 13.59 -7.57
N SER A 29 -2.30 14.13 -8.50
CA SER A 29 -2.41 15.54 -8.90
C SER A 29 -1.94 15.77 -10.34
N PRO A 30 -2.39 16.84 -11.03
CA PRO A 30 -3.27 17.91 -10.57
C PRO A 30 -4.73 17.47 -10.43
N GLU A 31 -5.49 18.23 -9.63
CA GLU A 31 -6.94 18.09 -9.52
C GLU A 31 -7.58 19.49 -9.54
N PRO A 32 -8.61 19.72 -10.37
CA PRO A 32 -9.11 18.81 -11.41
C PRO A 32 -8.12 18.66 -12.58
N VAL A 33 -8.17 17.52 -13.28
CA VAL A 33 -7.32 17.25 -14.45
C VAL A 33 -8.17 17.06 -15.70
N ARG A 34 -7.71 17.55 -16.85
CA ARG A 34 -8.42 17.30 -18.13
C ARG A 34 -8.24 15.85 -18.56
N LYS A 35 -9.29 15.26 -19.13
CA LYS A 35 -9.25 13.90 -19.70
C LYS A 35 -8.08 13.76 -20.70
N GLY A 36 -7.36 12.65 -20.61
CA GLY A 36 -6.19 12.32 -21.42
C GLY A 36 -4.90 13.04 -21.00
N ARG A 37 -4.94 13.95 -20.02
CA ARG A 37 -3.73 14.59 -19.50
C ARG A 37 -3.03 13.71 -18.47
N THR A 38 -1.77 14.05 -18.25
CA THR A 38 -0.91 13.37 -17.30
C THR A 38 -1.35 13.68 -15.88
N LEU A 39 -1.57 12.63 -15.11
CA LEU A 39 -1.78 12.64 -13.66
C LEU A 39 -0.52 12.06 -13.01
N THR A 40 0.04 12.79 -12.05
CA THR A 40 1.17 12.33 -11.23
C THR A 40 0.61 11.74 -9.94
N VAL A 41 0.97 10.50 -9.63
CA VAL A 41 0.57 9.85 -8.39
C VAL A 41 1.81 9.60 -7.53
N THR A 42 1.82 10.22 -6.35
CA THR A 42 2.89 10.14 -5.36
C THR A 42 2.41 9.42 -4.11
N GLY A 43 3.34 8.92 -3.30
CA GLY A 43 3.04 8.23 -2.05
C GLY A 43 4.32 7.86 -1.31
N LYS A 44 4.16 7.22 -0.15
CA LYS A 44 5.29 6.71 0.64
C LYS A 44 4.91 5.42 1.34
N LEU A 45 5.70 4.37 1.13
CA LEU A 45 5.66 3.14 1.90
C LEU A 45 6.68 3.24 3.04
N THR A 46 6.20 3.10 4.27
CA THR A 46 7.06 3.08 5.46
C THR A 46 6.81 1.82 6.27
N ARG A 47 7.79 1.37 7.04
CA ARG A 47 7.74 0.18 7.88
C ARG A 47 8.23 0.53 9.28
N ALA A 48 7.64 -0.09 10.29
CA ALA A 48 8.08 0.02 11.66
C ALA A 48 9.55 -0.38 11.80
N ASP A 49 10.30 0.46 12.48
CA ASP A 49 11.67 0.27 12.88
C ASP A 49 11.69 0.27 14.41
N TRP A 50 12.01 -0.88 15.00
CA TRP A 50 12.02 -1.05 16.46
C TRP A 50 13.31 -0.59 17.11
N GLU A 51 14.40 -0.41 16.35
CA GLU A 51 15.65 0.14 16.90
C GLU A 51 15.47 1.63 17.19
N THR A 52 14.71 2.32 16.34
CA THR A 52 14.48 3.76 16.48
C THR A 52 13.07 4.13 16.93
N PHE A 53 12.22 3.13 17.20
CA PHE A 53 10.82 3.32 17.58
C PHE A 53 10.02 4.25 16.63
N THR A 54 10.40 4.27 15.35
CA THR A 54 9.78 5.11 14.31
C THR A 54 9.34 4.30 13.08
N TYR A 55 8.78 4.98 12.08
CA TYR A 55 8.53 4.40 10.76
C TYR A 55 9.56 4.92 9.75
N ARG A 56 10.33 4.02 9.14
CA ARG A 56 11.32 4.36 8.10
C ARG A 56 10.84 3.95 6.71
N GLY A 57 11.43 4.56 5.68
CA GLY A 57 11.15 4.22 4.29
C GLY A 57 11.38 2.74 4.02
N TYR A 58 10.37 2.04 3.50
CA TYR A 58 10.51 0.64 3.16
C TYR A 58 10.95 0.52 1.70
N SER A 59 12.22 0.21 1.49
CA SER A 59 12.88 0.32 0.19
C SER A 59 12.70 -0.90 -0.70
N LYS A 60 12.82 -0.68 -2.01
CA LYS A 60 12.85 -1.72 -3.06
C LYS A 60 11.65 -2.67 -3.06
N GLN A 61 10.50 -2.21 -2.58
CA GLN A 61 9.28 -3.00 -2.52
C GLN A 61 8.40 -2.76 -3.75
N PRO A 62 7.82 -3.80 -4.37
CA PRO A 62 6.81 -3.62 -5.40
C PRO A 62 5.48 -3.15 -4.79
N VAL A 63 4.99 -2.01 -5.25
CA VAL A 63 3.72 -1.40 -4.80
C VAL A 63 2.81 -1.15 -5.99
N ARG A 64 1.57 -1.64 -5.91
CA ARG A 64 0.59 -1.57 -6.99
C ARG A 64 -0.14 -0.23 -6.92
N LEU A 65 -0.08 0.57 -7.98
CA LEU A 65 -1.02 1.66 -8.19
C LEU A 65 -2.34 1.07 -8.70
N GLN A 66 -3.42 1.40 -7.99
CA GLN A 66 -4.76 0.94 -8.29
C GLN A 66 -5.69 2.11 -8.57
N PHE A 67 -6.65 1.89 -9.47
CA PHE A 67 -7.72 2.82 -9.79
C PHE A 67 -9.07 2.16 -9.60
N ARG A 68 -10.03 2.92 -9.09
CA ARG A 68 -11.45 2.54 -9.03
C ARG A 68 -12.27 3.69 -9.58
N LYS A 69 -12.95 3.48 -10.71
CA LYS A 69 -13.85 4.47 -11.30
C LYS A 69 -14.93 4.89 -10.30
N LYS A 70 -15.34 6.16 -10.32
CA LYS A 70 -16.48 6.65 -9.52
C LYS A 70 -17.71 5.78 -9.79
N GLY A 71 -18.39 5.36 -8.72
CA GLY A 71 -19.54 4.45 -8.77
C GLY A 71 -19.19 2.95 -8.88
N ALA A 72 -17.94 2.59 -9.15
CA ALA A 72 -17.49 1.19 -9.09
C ALA A 72 -17.10 0.81 -7.65
N THR A 73 -17.16 -0.49 -7.36
CA THR A 73 -16.77 -1.05 -6.05
C THR A 73 -15.33 -1.56 -6.04
N ASN A 74 -14.87 -2.12 -7.16
CA ASN A 74 -13.60 -2.84 -7.26
C ASN A 74 -12.45 -1.95 -7.76
N TYR A 75 -11.29 -2.08 -7.11
CA TYR A 75 -10.03 -1.50 -7.57
C TYR A 75 -9.33 -2.43 -8.57
N THR A 76 -8.78 -1.86 -9.63
CA THR A 76 -7.93 -2.57 -10.59
C THR A 76 -6.50 -2.04 -10.53
N THR A 77 -5.51 -2.93 -10.62
CA THR A 77 -4.11 -2.51 -10.72
C THR A 77 -3.82 -2.02 -12.13
N VAL A 78 -3.36 -0.77 -12.23
CA VAL A 78 -3.03 -0.14 -13.52
C VAL A 78 -1.52 0.00 -13.73
N ARG A 79 -0.73 -0.08 -12.64
CA ARG A 79 0.73 -0.05 -12.69
C ARG A 79 1.32 -0.65 -11.42
N THR A 80 2.54 -1.17 -11.50
CA THR A 80 3.37 -1.51 -10.33
C THR A 80 4.60 -0.61 -10.32
N VAL A 81 4.95 -0.07 -9.16
CA VAL A 81 6.07 0.85 -8.94
C VAL A 81 6.95 0.28 -7.83
N THR A 82 8.26 0.36 -7.98
CA THR A 82 9.20 -0.03 -6.92
C THR A 82 9.49 1.17 -6.02
N SER A 83 9.37 1.01 -4.70
CA SER A 83 9.70 2.08 -3.75
C SER A 83 11.18 2.44 -3.77
N SER A 84 11.48 3.74 -3.61
CA SER A 84 12.86 4.23 -3.55
C SER A 84 13.61 3.74 -2.30
N SER A 85 14.89 4.07 -2.18
CA SER A 85 15.68 3.86 -0.95
C SER A 85 15.05 4.48 0.30
N THR A 86 14.25 5.54 0.13
CA THR A 86 13.55 6.26 1.21
C THR A 86 12.05 5.90 1.29
N GLY A 87 11.60 4.87 0.57
CA GLY A 87 10.22 4.40 0.55
C GLY A 87 9.27 5.25 -0.29
N THR A 88 9.77 6.26 -1.00
CA THR A 88 8.95 7.15 -1.83
C THR A 88 8.46 6.41 -3.07
N LEU A 89 7.21 6.71 -3.47
CA LEU A 89 6.54 6.22 -4.67
C LEU A 89 6.21 7.42 -5.55
N LYS A 90 6.49 7.30 -6.85
CA LYS A 90 6.11 8.30 -7.85
C LYS A 90 5.91 7.64 -9.20
N THR A 91 4.80 7.93 -9.85
CA THR A 91 4.56 7.53 -11.24
C THR A 91 3.60 8.47 -11.93
N THR A 92 3.45 8.31 -13.24
CA THR A 92 2.49 9.07 -14.04
C THR A 92 1.60 8.13 -14.83
N VAL A 93 0.36 8.56 -15.02
CA VAL A 93 -0.71 7.86 -15.73
C VAL A 93 -1.54 8.87 -16.51
N LYS A 94 -2.42 8.39 -17.40
CA LYS A 94 -3.39 9.25 -18.08
C LYS A 94 -4.71 9.26 -17.31
N ALA A 95 -5.21 10.47 -17.02
CA ALA A 95 -6.52 10.63 -16.40
C ALA A 95 -7.63 10.32 -17.43
N ALA A 96 -8.37 9.23 -17.22
CA ALA A 96 -9.39 8.77 -18.18
C ALA A 96 -10.83 9.05 -17.74
N ALA A 97 -11.09 9.01 -16.44
CA ALA A 97 -12.40 9.20 -15.83
C ALA A 97 -12.25 9.52 -14.34
N ASP A 98 -13.30 10.11 -13.76
CA ASP A 98 -13.42 10.32 -12.31
C ASP A 98 -13.23 9.01 -11.55
N GLY A 99 -12.57 9.09 -10.41
CA GLY A 99 -12.43 7.94 -9.53
C GLY A 99 -11.34 8.09 -8.49
N TYR A 100 -11.09 6.98 -7.81
CA TYR A 100 -10.22 6.90 -6.65
C TYR A 100 -8.92 6.19 -7.01
N TRP A 101 -7.81 6.80 -6.65
CA TRP A 101 -6.46 6.27 -6.80
C TRP A 101 -5.93 5.81 -5.45
N ARG A 102 -5.28 4.64 -5.40
CA ARG A 102 -4.57 4.21 -4.19
C ARG A 102 -3.33 3.41 -4.53
N TYR A 103 -2.34 3.45 -3.65
CA TYR A 103 -1.29 2.44 -3.63
C TYR A 103 -1.71 1.25 -2.78
N SER A 104 -1.29 0.05 -3.18
CA SER A 104 -1.48 -1.19 -2.45
C SER A 104 -0.19 -2.00 -2.42
N PHE A 105 0.31 -2.27 -1.21
CA PHE A 105 1.44 -3.14 -0.95
C PHE A 105 0.92 -4.53 -0.57
N ALA A 106 1.42 -5.56 -1.25
CA ALA A 106 0.94 -6.95 -1.07
C ALA A 106 1.45 -7.61 0.23
N GLY A 107 2.35 -6.96 0.96
CA GLY A 107 3.02 -7.56 2.10
C GLY A 107 4.21 -8.44 1.71
N THR A 108 4.90 -8.90 2.73
CA THR A 108 5.96 -9.92 2.70
C THR A 108 5.74 -10.88 3.87
N SER A 109 6.58 -11.92 4.01
CA SER A 109 6.52 -12.82 5.17
C SER A 109 6.69 -12.11 6.52
N THR A 110 7.32 -10.93 6.53
CA THR A 110 7.66 -10.17 7.76
C THR A 110 6.96 -8.80 7.84
N THR A 111 6.07 -8.49 6.90
CA THR A 111 5.31 -7.23 6.85
C THR A 111 3.93 -7.50 6.25
N PRO A 112 2.83 -7.21 6.94
CA PRO A 112 1.49 -7.45 6.38
C PRO A 112 1.22 -6.59 5.14
N ALA A 113 0.23 -6.99 4.36
CA ALA A 113 -0.30 -6.16 3.27
C ALA A 113 -0.92 -4.87 3.83
N VAL A 114 -0.84 -3.78 3.05
CA VAL A 114 -1.52 -2.52 3.38
C VAL A 114 -1.95 -1.80 2.10
N SER A 115 -3.12 -1.18 2.13
CA SER A 115 -3.57 -0.27 1.08
C SER A 115 -3.78 1.12 1.66
N ALA A 116 -3.41 2.14 0.91
CA ALA A 116 -3.76 3.52 1.26
C ALA A 116 -5.28 3.72 1.12
N ALA A 117 -5.81 4.71 1.85
CA ALA A 117 -7.12 5.27 1.53
C ALA A 117 -7.11 5.80 0.08
N GLY A 118 -8.26 5.76 -0.59
CA GLY A 118 -8.38 6.24 -1.96
C GLY A 118 -8.40 7.75 -2.04
N ASP A 119 -7.67 8.31 -3.00
CA ASP A 119 -7.64 9.74 -3.32
C ASP A 119 -8.49 10.02 -4.57
N TYR A 120 -9.44 10.93 -4.48
CA TYR A 120 -10.45 11.14 -5.52
C TYR A 120 -10.00 12.20 -6.52
N VAL A 121 -9.87 11.82 -7.78
CA VAL A 121 -9.55 12.74 -8.89
C VAL A 121 -10.83 13.07 -9.68
N ASP A 122 -11.11 14.37 -9.83
CA ASP A 122 -12.08 14.91 -10.79
C ASP A 122 -11.44 15.04 -12.19
N VAL A 123 -12.02 14.38 -13.20
CA VAL A 123 -11.54 14.39 -14.59
C VAL A 123 -12.49 15.18 -15.48
N LYS A 124 -12.06 16.38 -15.87
CA LYS A 124 -12.84 17.25 -16.74
C LYS A 124 -12.80 16.75 -18.19
N VAL A 125 -13.98 16.42 -18.72
CA VAL A 125 -14.21 16.38 -20.17
C VAL A 125 -14.35 17.81 -20.66
N THR A 126 -13.57 18.20 -21.66
CA THR A 126 -13.70 19.52 -22.27
C THR A 126 -15.07 19.61 -22.96
N GLY A 127 -16.03 20.29 -22.33
CA GLY A 127 -17.24 20.82 -22.94
C GLY A 127 -17.28 22.31 -22.61
N LYS A 128 -17.40 23.13 -23.66
CA LYS A 128 -17.54 24.59 -23.64
C LYS A 128 -18.43 25.09 -22.49
N SER A 129 -18.00 26.19 -21.86
CA SER A 129 -18.93 27.26 -21.45
C SER A 129 -19.49 27.92 -22.70
#